data_AF-A0A7J3QAX2-F1
#
_entry.id   AF-A0A7J3QAX2-F1
#
_cell.length_a   1.000
_cell.length_b   1.000
_cell.length_c   1.000
_cell.angle_alpha   90.00
_cell.angle_beta   90.00
_cell.angle_gamma   90.00
#
_symmetry.space_group_name_H-M   'P 1'
#
loop_
_entity.id
_entity.type
_entity.pdbx_description
1 polymer ?
#
loop_
_entity_poly.entity_id
_entity_poly.type
_entity_poly.pdbx_seq_one_letter_code
_entity_poly.pdbx_strand_id
1 'polypeptide(L)'
;MSTPQGQLWILVDYTACSGCRLCEIACSLKHEGVIWPSASRITVYEHYPGAPVPQYCVQCPDYPCVNACPTKALRVDQATGAVLVDPSLCTLCLKCVEACPGKIPKVVKGKKYVLICDLCMGDPVCAKECSRAGYNALKVIRKPANTGIKHYAKPGSTLAEELGRKYFT
;
A
#
# COMPACT_ATOMS: atom_id res chain seq x y z
N MET A 1 -1.98 0.23 -22.53
CA MET A 1 -1.82 1.60 -21.99
C MET A 1 -0.47 1.64 -21.29
N SER A 2 0.50 2.32 -21.88
CA SER A 2 1.87 2.42 -21.38
C SER A 2 1.90 3.10 -20.02
N THR A 3 2.56 2.49 -19.04
CA THR A 3 2.85 3.10 -17.74
C THR A 3 3.59 4.42 -17.97
N PRO A 4 3.15 5.56 -17.40
CA PRO A 4 3.89 6.82 -17.53
C PRO A 4 5.33 6.64 -17.05
N GLN A 5 6.31 6.98 -17.88
CA GLN A 5 7.72 6.99 -17.48
C GLN A 5 7.90 7.87 -16.22
N GLY A 6 8.38 7.29 -15.12
CA GLY A 6 8.71 8.02 -13.89
C GLY A 6 7.90 7.67 -12.64
N GLN A 7 6.94 6.75 -12.73
CA GLN A 7 6.13 6.34 -11.58
C GLN A 7 6.97 5.70 -10.46
N LEU A 8 6.79 6.17 -9.21
CA LEU A 8 7.46 5.63 -8.04
C LEU A 8 6.80 4.33 -7.57
N TRP A 9 7.59 3.44 -6.98
CA TRP A 9 7.13 2.16 -6.46
C TRP A 9 7.97 1.73 -5.25
N ILE A 10 7.35 1.05 -4.27
CA ILE A 10 8.08 0.46 -3.14
C ILE A 10 8.25 -1.05 -3.38
N LEU A 11 9.38 -1.45 -3.93
CA LEU A 11 9.67 -2.88 -4.09
C LEU A 11 9.68 -3.55 -2.73
N VAL A 12 8.96 -4.67 -2.62
CA VAL A 12 8.92 -5.50 -1.43
C VAL A 12 9.74 -6.75 -1.66
N ASP A 13 10.76 -6.93 -0.83
CA ASP A 13 11.46 -8.19 -0.65
C ASP A 13 10.88 -8.90 0.59
N TYR A 14 10.00 -9.87 0.35
CA TYR A 14 9.35 -10.62 1.43
C TYR A 14 10.34 -11.46 2.23
N THR A 15 11.47 -11.87 1.64
CA THR A 15 12.47 -12.72 2.31
C THR A 15 13.31 -11.95 3.32
N ALA A 16 13.46 -10.64 3.11
CA ALA A 16 14.15 -9.73 4.02
C ALA A 16 13.23 -9.12 5.08
N CYS A 17 11.91 -9.30 4.97
CA CYS A 17 10.96 -8.71 5.91
C CYS A 17 10.95 -9.49 7.23
N SER A 18 11.30 -8.82 8.33
CA SER A 18 11.29 -9.41 9.68
C SER A 18 9.93 -9.38 10.37
N GLY A 19 8.93 -8.71 9.79
CA GLY A 19 7.65 -8.50 10.46
C GLY A 19 7.68 -7.48 11.61
N CYS A 20 8.76 -6.70 11.76
CA CYS A 20 8.93 -5.75 12.87
C CYS A 20 7.89 -4.61 12.96
N ARG A 21 7.05 -4.42 11.92
CA ARG A 21 5.99 -3.40 11.85
C ARG A 21 6.43 -1.93 12.02
N LEU A 22 7.74 -1.65 11.97
CA LEU A 22 8.27 -0.27 11.97
C LEU A 22 7.68 0.59 10.86
N CYS A 23 7.40 -0.01 9.70
CA CYS A 23 6.73 0.66 8.59
C CYS A 23 5.31 1.14 8.93
N GLU A 24 4.56 0.39 9.76
CA GLU A 24 3.21 0.77 10.20
C GLU A 24 3.27 1.95 11.18
N ILE A 25 4.21 1.87 12.13
CA ILE A 25 4.45 2.91 13.14
C ILE A 25 4.87 4.21 12.44
N ALA A 26 5.88 4.15 11.57
CA ALA A 26 6.40 5.31 10.86
C ALA A 26 5.34 5.99 9.99
N CYS A 27 4.54 5.19 9.27
CA CYS A 27 3.47 5.71 8.43
C CYS A 27 2.38 6.41 9.26
N SER A 28 1.89 5.77 10.32
CA SER A 28 0.87 6.39 11.18
C SER A 28 1.38 7.65 11.87
N LEU A 29 2.61 7.66 12.39
CA LEU A 29 3.22 8.87 12.94
C LEU A 29 3.29 10.01 11.92
N LYS A 30 3.73 9.71 10.69
CA LYS A 30 3.86 10.74 9.64
C LYS A 30 2.53 11.38 9.24
N HIS A 31 1.47 10.58 9.12
CA HIS A 31 0.19 11.08 8.60
C HIS A 31 -0.81 11.48 9.69
N GLU A 32 -0.71 10.85 10.87
CA GLU A 32 -1.68 10.99 11.96
C GLU A 32 -1.12 11.73 13.17
N GLY A 33 0.21 11.91 13.25
CA GLY A 33 0.89 12.54 14.38
C GLY A 33 0.96 11.68 15.64
N VAL A 34 0.42 10.46 15.60
CA VAL A 34 0.36 9.53 16.73
C VAL A 34 0.65 8.10 16.25
N ILE A 35 1.11 7.25 17.16
CA ILE A 35 1.30 5.82 16.87
C ILE A 35 -0.08 5.16 16.79
N TRP A 36 -0.57 4.98 15.58
CA TRP A 36 -1.88 4.39 15.31
C TRP A 36 -1.81 3.38 14.15
N PRO A 37 -1.33 2.15 14.40
CA PRO A 37 -1.10 1.15 13.36
C PRO A 37 -2.33 0.88 12.48
N SER A 38 -3.55 0.88 13.05
CA SER A 38 -4.78 0.70 12.28
C SER A 38 -5.02 1.80 11.24
N ALA A 39 -4.50 3.02 11.43
CA ALA A 39 -4.53 4.14 10.48
C ALA A 39 -3.30 4.22 9.55
N SER A 40 -2.30 3.36 9.72
CA SER A 40 -1.16 3.27 8.80
C SER A 40 -1.61 2.99 7.37
N ARG A 41 -1.01 3.61 6.35
CA ARG A 41 -1.34 3.31 4.94
C ARG A 41 -0.59 2.10 4.37
N ILE A 42 0.19 1.42 5.20
CA ILE A 42 0.82 0.11 4.96
C ILE A 42 0.46 -0.84 6.12
N THR A 43 0.14 -2.09 5.81
CA THR A 43 -0.23 -3.10 6.81
C THR A 43 0.61 -4.35 6.62
N VAL A 44 1.21 -4.88 7.67
CA VAL A 44 1.93 -6.16 7.66
C VAL A 44 0.95 -7.28 8.01
N TYR A 45 0.75 -8.20 7.07
CA TYR A 45 -0.01 -9.43 7.25
C TYR A 45 0.93 -10.58 7.56
N GLU A 46 0.68 -11.28 8.65
CA GLU A 46 1.44 -12.47 9.04
C GLU A 46 0.44 -13.59 9.33
N HIS A 47 -0.10 -14.18 8.26
CA HIS A 47 -1.03 -15.32 8.39
C HIS A 47 -0.29 -16.65 8.58
N TYR A 48 1.01 -16.70 8.25
CA TYR A 48 1.87 -17.85 8.43
C TYR A 48 3.14 -17.40 9.18
N PRO A 49 3.55 -18.09 10.27
CA PRO A 49 4.74 -17.71 11.04
C PRO A 49 5.98 -17.60 10.14
N GLY A 50 6.68 -16.48 10.19
CA GLY A 50 7.89 -16.28 9.39
C GLY A 50 7.64 -15.89 7.92
N ALA A 51 6.39 -15.65 7.50
CA ALA A 51 6.06 -15.08 6.19
C ALA A 51 5.32 -13.73 6.31
N PRO A 52 5.95 -12.67 6.85
CA PRO A 52 5.33 -11.37 6.93
C PRO A 52 5.24 -10.69 5.56
N VAL A 53 4.06 -10.18 5.24
CA VAL A 53 3.72 -9.55 3.96
C VAL A 53 3.30 -8.10 4.21
N PRO A 54 4.21 -7.13 4.02
CA PRO A 54 3.85 -5.72 4.05
C PRO A 54 3.06 -5.36 2.79
N GLN A 55 1.82 -4.92 2.98
CA GLN A 55 0.89 -4.60 1.91
C GLN A 55 0.50 -3.13 1.95
N TYR A 56 0.50 -2.50 0.78
CA TYR A 56 0.14 -1.10 0.57
C TYR A 56 -0.42 -0.93 -0.86
N CYS A 57 -0.78 0.30 -1.26
CA CYS A 57 -1.28 0.55 -2.62
C CYS A 57 -0.19 0.23 -3.64
N VAL A 58 -0.49 -0.61 -4.62
CA VAL A 58 0.42 -1.01 -5.69
C VAL A 58 0.19 -0.20 -6.98
N GLN A 59 -0.48 0.94 -6.90
CA GLN A 59 -0.75 1.84 -8.03
C GLN A 59 -1.10 1.11 -9.35
N CYS A 60 -2.18 0.33 -9.36
CA CYS A 60 -2.57 -0.49 -10.52
C CYS A 60 -2.59 0.33 -11.82
N PRO A 61 -2.20 -0.22 -12.99
CA PRO A 61 -2.13 0.55 -14.24
C PRO A 61 -3.46 1.20 -14.65
N ASP A 62 -4.56 0.53 -14.32
CA ASP A 62 -5.94 0.91 -14.63
C ASP A 62 -6.65 1.61 -13.47
N TYR A 63 -6.04 1.69 -12.28
CA TYR A 63 -6.61 2.32 -11.07
C TYR A 63 -8.12 2.04 -10.85
N PRO A 64 -8.54 0.77 -10.67
CA PRO A 64 -9.96 0.42 -10.57
C PRO A 64 -10.65 1.12 -9.40
N CYS A 65 -9.91 1.40 -8.31
CA CYS A 65 -10.42 2.16 -7.17
C CYS A 65 -10.76 3.61 -7.50
N VAL A 66 -10.00 4.26 -8.40
CA VAL A 66 -10.25 5.63 -8.86
C VAL A 66 -11.47 5.64 -9.77
N ASN A 67 -11.51 4.74 -10.76
CA ASN A 67 -12.62 4.64 -11.71
C ASN A 67 -13.96 4.32 -11.05
N ALA A 68 -13.94 3.54 -9.97
CA ALA A 68 -15.14 3.17 -9.22
C ALA A 68 -15.68 4.29 -8.30
N CYS A 69 -14.93 5.39 -8.08
CA CYS A 69 -15.32 6.45 -7.15
C CYS A 69 -16.40 7.36 -7.76
N PRO A 70 -17.67 7.33 -7.29
CA PRO A 70 -18.75 8.08 -7.92
C PRO A 70 -18.65 9.58 -7.65
N THR A 71 -18.08 9.98 -6.53
CA THR A 71 -17.91 11.40 -6.13
C THR A 71 -16.60 12.00 -6.62
N LYS A 72 -15.77 11.23 -7.34
CA LYS A 72 -14.44 11.65 -7.81
C LYS A 72 -13.51 12.11 -6.68
N ALA A 73 -13.71 11.57 -5.47
CA ALA A 73 -12.85 11.84 -4.32
C ALA A 73 -11.45 11.23 -4.46
N LEU A 74 -11.26 10.22 -5.32
CA LEU A 74 -9.96 9.61 -5.58
C LEU A 74 -9.40 10.15 -6.89
N ARG A 75 -8.12 10.52 -6.91
CA ARG A 75 -7.39 10.94 -8.11
C ARG A 75 -5.98 10.37 -8.15
N VAL A 76 -5.43 10.19 -9.34
CA VAL A 76 -4.03 9.79 -9.53
C VAL A 76 -3.16 11.03 -9.57
N ASP A 77 -2.15 11.06 -8.70
CA ASP A 77 -1.09 12.04 -8.78
C ASP A 77 -0.17 11.75 -9.97
N GLN A 78 -0.01 12.71 -10.88
CA GLN A 78 0.75 12.49 -12.12
C GLN A 78 2.26 12.41 -11.90
N ALA A 79 2.77 13.03 -10.82
CA ALA A 79 4.20 13.03 -10.52
C ALA A 79 4.65 11.69 -9.93
N THR A 80 3.85 11.10 -9.05
CA THR A 80 4.22 9.90 -8.28
C THR A 80 3.48 8.63 -8.72
N GLY A 81 2.30 8.79 -9.35
CA GLY A 81 1.33 7.72 -9.59
C GLY A 81 0.56 7.30 -8.33
N ALA A 82 0.70 8.01 -7.21
CA ALA A 82 -0.03 7.72 -5.99
C ALA A 82 -1.53 8.00 -6.16
N VAL A 83 -2.37 7.26 -5.43
CA VAL A 83 -3.79 7.58 -5.33
C VAL A 83 -3.97 8.54 -4.16
N LEU A 84 -4.49 9.72 -4.44
CA LEU A 84 -4.82 10.75 -3.45
C LEU A 84 -6.32 10.78 -3.20
N VAL A 85 -6.69 11.00 -1.94
CA VAL A 85 -8.09 11.10 -1.52
C VAL A 85 -8.37 12.54 -1.11
N ASP A 86 -9.41 13.15 -1.67
CA ASP A 86 -9.99 14.39 -1.20
C ASP A 86 -11.01 14.08 -0.07
N PRO A 87 -10.72 14.44 1.18
CA PRO A 87 -11.62 14.17 2.30
C PRO A 87 -12.98 14.87 2.19
N SER A 88 -13.06 16.00 1.47
CA SER A 88 -14.28 16.79 1.34
C SER A 88 -15.31 16.15 0.41
N LEU A 89 -14.86 15.33 -0.55
CA LEU A 89 -15.70 14.64 -1.52
C LEU A 89 -15.98 13.17 -1.14
N CYS A 90 -15.23 12.62 -0.19
CA CYS A 90 -15.35 11.21 0.18
C CYS A 90 -16.59 10.98 1.05
N THR A 91 -17.52 10.15 0.57
CA THR A 91 -18.76 9.80 1.28
C THR A 91 -18.70 8.46 2.00
N LEU A 92 -17.53 7.82 2.07
CA LEU A 92 -17.35 6.47 2.61
C LEU A 92 -18.28 5.41 1.98
N CYS A 93 -18.65 5.56 0.69
CA CYS A 93 -19.50 4.59 -0.02
C CYS A 93 -18.84 3.24 -0.36
N LEU A 94 -17.56 3.06 -0.02
CA LEU A 94 -16.76 1.83 -0.13
C LEU A 94 -16.58 1.20 -1.52
N LYS A 95 -17.13 1.79 -2.59
CA LYS A 95 -16.93 1.30 -3.97
C LYS A 95 -15.45 1.16 -4.37
N CYS A 96 -14.58 2.03 -3.86
CA CYS A 96 -13.14 1.92 -4.09
C CYS A 96 -12.51 0.70 -3.39
N VAL A 97 -13.03 0.31 -2.22
CA VAL A 97 -12.60 -0.90 -1.49
C VAL A 97 -13.04 -2.14 -2.25
N GLU A 98 -14.28 -2.16 -2.73
CA GLU A 98 -14.83 -3.26 -3.52
C GLU A 98 -14.04 -3.47 -4.81
N ALA A 99 -13.79 -2.40 -5.57
CA ALA A 99 -13.07 -2.43 -6.83
C ALA A 99 -11.57 -2.72 -6.69
N CYS A 100 -10.98 -2.55 -5.50
CA CYS A 100 -9.55 -2.80 -5.30
C CYS A 100 -9.28 -4.31 -5.18
N PRO A 101 -8.49 -4.92 -6.09
CA PRO A 101 -8.16 -6.35 -6.00
C PRO A 101 -7.44 -6.73 -4.71
N GLY A 102 -6.59 -5.82 -4.20
CA GLY A 102 -5.86 -6.01 -2.95
C GLY A 102 -6.59 -5.60 -1.68
N LYS A 103 -7.83 -5.08 -1.79
CA LYS A 103 -8.61 -4.52 -0.66
C LYS A 103 -7.80 -3.51 0.17
N ILE A 104 -7.01 -2.67 -0.50
CA ILE A 104 -6.09 -1.71 0.12
C ILE A 104 -6.79 -0.53 0.79
N PRO A 105 -7.74 0.18 0.13
CA PRO A 105 -8.39 1.31 0.77
C PRO A 105 -9.13 0.82 2.01
N LYS A 106 -8.96 1.50 3.13
CA LYS A 106 -9.54 1.06 4.40
C LYS A 106 -10.30 2.15 5.12
N VAL A 107 -11.34 1.73 5.83
CA VAL A 107 -12.09 2.57 6.76
C VAL A 107 -11.51 2.38 8.14
N VAL A 108 -11.25 3.48 8.83
CA VAL A 108 -10.69 3.47 10.18
C VAL A 108 -11.62 4.25 11.09
N LYS A 109 -11.96 3.69 12.25
CA LYS A 109 -12.82 4.33 13.24
C LYS A 109 -12.27 5.73 13.57
N GLY A 110 -13.12 6.75 13.47
CA GLY A 110 -12.73 8.15 13.70
C GLY A 110 -12.23 8.90 12.46
N LYS A 111 -12.02 8.22 11.32
CA LYS A 111 -11.75 8.87 10.03
C LYS A 111 -13.04 9.10 9.24
N LYS A 112 -13.11 10.24 8.56
CA LYS A 112 -14.26 10.65 7.72
C LYS A 112 -14.12 10.26 6.25
N TYR A 113 -12.98 9.67 5.87
CA TYR A 113 -12.66 9.27 4.51
C TYR A 113 -11.82 7.99 4.52
N VAL A 114 -11.75 7.30 3.39
CA VAL A 114 -10.94 6.09 3.25
C VAL A 114 -9.45 6.41 3.26
N LEU A 115 -8.64 5.59 3.92
CA LEU A 115 -7.19 5.71 3.91
C LEU A 115 -6.59 4.80 2.84
N ILE A 116 -5.63 5.32 2.09
CA ILE A 116 -4.86 4.62 1.07
C ILE A 116 -3.44 5.20 1.01
N CYS A 117 -2.46 4.38 0.63
CA CYS A 117 -1.07 4.83 0.49
C CYS A 117 -0.94 5.88 -0.63
N ASP A 118 -0.47 7.05 -0.24
CA ASP A 118 -0.20 8.22 -1.07
C ASP A 118 1.29 8.33 -1.44
N LEU A 119 2.06 7.26 -1.22
CA LEU A 119 3.52 7.21 -1.34
C LEU A 119 4.26 8.34 -0.58
N CYS A 120 3.63 8.91 0.45
CA CYS A 120 4.11 10.10 1.15
C CYS A 120 4.54 11.21 0.18
N MET A 121 3.77 11.42 -0.89
CA MET A 121 4.06 12.39 -1.95
C MET A 121 5.45 12.21 -2.60
N GLY A 122 5.89 10.95 -2.70
CA GLY A 122 7.15 10.57 -3.34
C GLY A 122 8.31 10.33 -2.38
N ASP A 123 8.10 10.54 -1.08
CA ASP A 123 9.14 10.37 -0.05
C ASP A 123 8.70 9.39 1.06
N PRO A 124 8.51 8.10 0.75
CA PRO A 124 7.86 7.13 1.64
C PRO A 124 8.71 6.83 2.89
N VAL A 125 8.23 7.31 4.04
CA VAL A 125 8.88 7.12 5.34
C VAL A 125 9.00 5.65 5.75
N CYS A 126 8.06 4.80 5.33
CA CYS A 126 8.12 3.36 5.63
C CYS A 126 9.34 2.67 5.01
N ALA A 127 9.74 3.07 3.79
CA ALA A 127 10.94 2.55 3.14
C ALA A 127 12.21 3.08 3.81
N LYS A 128 12.25 4.39 4.14
CA LYS A 128 13.36 5.01 4.87
C LYS A 128 13.65 4.30 6.19
N GLU A 129 12.60 4.05 6.97
CA GLU A 129 12.72 3.38 8.26
C GLU A 129 13.11 1.91 8.13
N CYS A 130 12.63 1.23 7.09
CA CYS A 130 13.03 -0.15 6.80
C CYS A 130 14.54 -0.25 6.45
N SER A 131 15.07 0.72 5.71
CA SER A 131 16.51 0.82 5.44
C SER A 131 17.30 1.22 6.67
N ARG A 132 16.81 2.18 7.46
CA ARG A 132 17.46 2.62 8.70
C ARG A 132 17.58 1.49 9.74
N ALA A 133 16.58 0.61 9.78
CA ALA A 133 16.59 -0.58 10.63
C ALA A 133 17.45 -1.74 10.09
N GLY A 134 18.05 -1.61 8.90
CA GLY A 134 18.97 -2.59 8.31
C GLY A 134 18.29 -3.73 7.53
N TYR A 135 16.97 -3.89 7.60
CA TYR A 135 16.26 -4.97 6.90
C TYR A 135 16.22 -4.78 5.38
N ASN A 136 16.06 -3.53 4.92
CA ASN A 136 15.97 -3.20 3.49
C ASN A 136 14.88 -3.98 2.71
N ALA A 137 13.84 -4.47 3.39
CA ALA A 137 12.73 -5.19 2.78
C ALA A 137 11.83 -4.30 1.90
N LEU A 138 11.83 -2.98 2.15
CA LEU A 138 11.07 -1.98 1.39
C LEU A 138 12.04 -1.04 0.69
N LYS A 139 12.06 -1.04 -0.66
CA LYS A 139 12.99 -0.24 -1.47
C LYS A 139 12.24 0.68 -2.43
N VAL A 140 12.52 1.98 -2.40
CA VAL A 140 11.95 2.91 -3.38
C VAL A 140 12.67 2.75 -4.70
N ILE A 141 11.93 2.42 -5.75
CA ILE A 141 12.44 2.25 -7.11
C ILE A 141 11.56 3.01 -8.10
N ARG A 142 12.08 3.21 -9.32
CA ARG A 142 11.23 3.52 -10.47
C ARG A 142 10.50 2.26 -10.89
N LYS A 143 9.19 2.36 -11.08
CA LYS A 143 8.32 1.23 -11.43
C LYS A 143 8.72 0.64 -12.79
N PRO A 144 9.09 -0.64 -12.87
CA PRO A 144 9.36 -1.29 -14.15
C PRO A 144 8.10 -1.37 -15.04
N ALA A 145 8.27 -1.21 -16.36
CA ALA A 145 7.15 -1.31 -17.31
C ALA A 145 6.46 -2.69 -17.29
N ASN A 146 7.22 -3.76 -17.03
CA ASN A 146 6.74 -5.14 -16.95
C ASN A 146 6.53 -5.61 -15.51
N THR A 147 6.19 -4.70 -14.59
CA THR A 147 5.87 -5.11 -13.21
C THR A 147 4.65 -6.03 -13.26
N GLY A 148 4.80 -7.29 -12.82
CA GLY A 148 3.70 -8.24 -12.68
C GLY A 148 2.74 -7.84 -11.55
N ILE A 149 2.14 -6.65 -11.63
CA ILE A 149 1.33 -6.02 -10.58
C ILE A 149 0.19 -6.93 -10.14
N LYS A 150 -0.33 -7.77 -11.04
CA LYS A 150 -1.37 -8.76 -10.71
C LYS A 150 -0.95 -9.72 -9.59
N HIS A 151 0.34 -10.01 -9.43
CA HIS A 151 0.84 -10.82 -8.31
C HIS A 151 0.74 -10.07 -6.98
N TYR A 152 0.93 -8.74 -6.99
CA TYR A 152 0.88 -7.89 -5.80
C TYR A 152 -0.53 -7.35 -5.50
N ALA A 153 -1.43 -7.36 -6.49
CA ALA A 153 -2.79 -6.86 -6.39
C ALA A 153 -3.75 -7.97 -5.90
N LYS A 154 -3.45 -8.54 -4.73
CA LYS A 154 -4.28 -9.55 -4.04
C LYS A 154 -4.41 -9.18 -2.56
N PRO A 155 -5.40 -9.72 -1.82
CA PRO A 155 -5.48 -9.51 -0.38
C PRO A 155 -4.23 -10.04 0.34
N GLY A 156 -3.82 -9.35 1.41
CA GLY A 156 -2.54 -9.64 2.06
C GLY A 156 -2.52 -10.96 2.79
N SER A 157 -3.67 -11.39 3.29
CA SER A 157 -3.90 -12.73 3.83
C SER A 157 -3.64 -13.82 2.79
N THR A 158 -4.20 -13.66 1.58
CA THR A 158 -4.01 -14.60 0.47
C THR A 158 -2.54 -14.66 0.06
N LEU A 159 -1.88 -13.52 -0.07
CA LEU A 159 -0.46 -13.49 -0.43
C LEU A 159 0.43 -14.11 0.66
N ALA A 160 0.13 -13.84 1.93
CA ALA A 160 0.85 -14.45 3.06
C ALA A 160 0.68 -15.96 3.10
N GLU A 161 -0.52 -16.47 2.80
CA GLU A 161 -0.77 -17.91 2.70
C GLU A 161 -0.05 -18.55 1.50
N GLU A 162 -0.10 -17.93 0.32
CA GLU A 162 0.61 -18.40 -0.89
C GLU A 162 2.13 -18.47 -0.64
N LEU A 163 2.71 -17.45 -0.01
CA LEU A 163 4.14 -17.42 0.34
C LEU A 163 4.48 -18.43 1.44
N GLY A 164 3.63 -18.57 2.46
CA GLY A 164 3.79 -19.55 3.53
C GLY A 164 3.90 -20.96 2.98
N ARG A 165 2.96 -21.35 2.10
CA ARG A 165 3.01 -22.65 1.40
C ARG A 165 4.27 -22.78 0.54
N LYS A 166 4.65 -21.74 -0.21
CA LYS A 166 5.81 -21.82 -1.11
C LYS A 166 7.14 -22.05 -0.37
N TYR A 167 7.31 -21.47 0.81
CA TYR A 167 8.60 -21.48 1.53
C TYR A 167 8.67 -22.50 2.67
N PHE A 168 7.53 -22.96 3.19
CA PHE A 168 7.48 -23.79 4.39
C PHE A 168 6.73 -25.13 4.23
N THR A 169 6.21 -25.44 3.04
CA THR A 169 5.69 -26.78 2.69
C THR A 169 6.37 -27.30 1.43
#